data_AF-X6N4L6-F1
#
_entry.id   AF-X6N4L6-F1
#
_cell.length_a   1.000
_cell.length_b   1.000
_cell.length_c   1.000
_cell.angle_alpha   90.00
_cell.angle_beta   90.00
_cell.angle_gamma   90.00
#
_symmetry.space_group_name_H-M   'P 1'
#
loop_
_entity.id
_entity.type
_entity.pdbx_description
1 polymer ?
#
loop_
_entity_poly.entity_id
_entity_poly.type
_entity_poly.pdbx_seq_one_letter_code
_entity_poly.pdbx_strand_id
1 'polypeptide(L)'
;KHTTITITITTTTTTKVVDKDGIIVNHDGEPTRRQGIKWSSPPEQLFFAFPYIVSLQAKCIEVHHNVTQKLIERMDIPSCKWAGSVCYQSDSIWRSYGCVAGESNLMSMHLCSLTQQFLALTEPPDRSHFQEALYLCEKIDKRQFFEEDLDVEEKTRRTKELYAYHLFNKAQFQEAVVYFEQAKVSVRRVISLFPAIVPPGQCKNTLQHHPIGSLFANKNESEIKKVCFSPYI
;
A
#
# COMPACT_ATOMS: atom_id res chain seq x y z
N LYS A 1 -25.87 -9.31 26.57
CA LYS A 1 -24.81 -9.18 25.53
C LYS A 1 -24.76 -7.71 25.14
N HIS A 2 -23.73 -6.99 25.56
CA HIS A 2 -23.54 -5.61 25.13
C HIS A 2 -22.79 -5.64 23.80
N THR A 3 -23.42 -5.13 22.74
CA THR A 3 -22.78 -4.92 21.43
C THR A 3 -22.10 -3.56 21.48
N THR A 4 -20.77 -3.53 21.32
CA THR A 4 -20.03 -2.27 21.27
C THR A 4 -20.08 -1.74 19.84
N ILE A 5 -20.52 -0.49 19.69
CA ILE A 5 -20.54 0.22 18.41
C ILE A 5 -19.61 1.42 18.50
N THR A 6 -18.57 1.42 17.67
CA THR A 6 -17.58 2.51 17.60
C THR A 6 -17.66 3.15 16.22
N ILE A 7 -17.78 4.48 16.18
CA ILE A 7 -17.93 5.25 14.94
C ILE A 7 -16.87 6.33 14.89
N THR A 8 -16.12 6.38 13.79
CA THR A 8 -15.19 7.48 13.49
C THR A 8 -15.54 8.09 12.15
N ILE A 9 -15.60 9.42 12.12
CA ILE A 9 -15.96 10.20 10.94
C ILE A 9 -14.69 10.88 10.43
N THR A 10 -14.39 10.69 9.15
CA THR A 10 -13.42 11.50 8.41
C THR A 10 -14.18 12.48 7.52
N THR A 11 -13.45 13.36 6.81
CA THR A 11 -14.06 14.36 5.92
C THR A 11 -14.91 13.75 4.79
N THR A 12 -14.68 12.48 4.43
CA THR A 12 -15.33 11.84 3.27
C THR A 12 -16.00 10.51 3.58
N THR A 13 -15.61 9.85 4.67
CA THR A 13 -16.07 8.50 5.00
C THR A 13 -16.32 8.34 6.49
N THR A 14 -17.23 7.44 6.84
CA THR A 14 -17.48 7.04 8.22
C THR A 14 -17.11 5.57 8.38
N THR A 15 -16.28 5.26 9.38
CA THR A 15 -16.00 3.89 9.78
C THR A 15 -16.93 3.52 10.91
N LYS A 16 -17.76 2.49 10.70
CA LYS A 16 -18.65 1.91 11.72
C LYS A 16 -18.12 0.54 12.10
N VAL A 17 -17.96 0.28 13.39
CA VAL A 17 -17.57 -1.02 13.91
C VAL A 17 -18.66 -1.56 14.79
N VAL A 18 -19.03 -2.83 14.56
CA VAL A 18 -19.95 -3.59 15.40
C VAL A 18 -19.18 -4.80 15.92
N ASP A 19 -19.02 -4.89 17.23
CA ASP A 19 -18.13 -5.85 17.88
C ASP A 19 -16.71 -5.76 17.29
N LYS A 20 -16.29 -6.73 16.47
CA LYS A 20 -14.96 -6.79 15.85
C LYS A 20 -14.97 -6.58 14.32
N ASP A 21 -16.13 -6.41 13.72
CA ASP A 21 -16.28 -6.26 12.28
C ASP A 21 -16.51 -4.77 11.95
N GLY A 22 -15.56 -4.18 11.23
CA GLY A 22 -15.58 -2.77 10.82
C GLY A 22 -15.92 -2.59 9.36
N ILE A 23 -16.89 -1.73 9.04
CA ILE A 23 -17.28 -1.38 7.67
C ILE A 23 -17.02 0.12 7.47
N ILE A 24 -16.43 0.47 6.32
CA ILE A 24 -16.19 1.85 5.91
C ILE A 24 -17.27 2.27 4.91
N VAL A 25 -18.07 3.27 5.27
CA VAL A 25 -19.19 3.77 4.47
C VAL A 25 -18.96 5.22 4.03
N ASN A 26 -19.60 5.63 2.94
CA ASN A 26 -19.65 7.03 2.52
C ASN A 26 -20.71 7.80 3.35
N HIS A 27 -20.93 9.07 3.02
CA HIS A 27 -21.95 9.90 3.66
C HIS A 27 -23.38 9.41 3.42
N ASP A 28 -23.61 8.69 2.31
CA ASP A 28 -24.89 8.06 1.98
C ASP A 28 -25.11 6.72 2.72
N GLY A 29 -24.12 6.26 3.48
CA GLY A 29 -24.17 4.99 4.22
C GLY A 29 -23.86 3.75 3.37
N GLU A 30 -23.45 3.93 2.11
CA GLU A 30 -23.06 2.84 1.23
C GLU A 30 -21.62 2.38 1.52
N PRO A 31 -21.34 1.06 1.49
CA PRO A 31 -19.99 0.54 1.66
C PRO A 31 -19.04 1.06 0.59
N THR A 32 -17.98 1.75 1.01
CA THR A 32 -16.93 2.25 0.10
C THR A 32 -15.96 1.16 -0.33
N ARG A 33 -15.96 0.01 0.36
CA ARG A 33 -15.05 -1.12 0.16
C ARG A 33 -15.83 -2.43 0.20
N ARG A 34 -15.37 -3.42 -0.58
CA ARG A 34 -15.99 -4.75 -0.65
C ARG A 34 -15.82 -5.56 0.62
N GLN A 35 -14.71 -5.36 1.33
CA GLN A 35 -14.42 -6.00 2.60
C GLN A 35 -14.37 -4.95 3.70
N GLY A 36 -14.53 -5.41 4.94
CA GLY A 36 -14.38 -4.62 6.14
C GLY A 36 -13.07 -4.94 6.86
N ILE A 37 -12.66 -4.09 7.80
CA ILE A 37 -11.54 -4.39 8.69
C ILE A 37 -12.03 -5.37 9.75
N LYS A 38 -11.32 -6.50 9.91
CA LYS A 38 -11.55 -7.43 11.01
C LYS A 38 -10.52 -7.19 12.11
N TRP A 39 -10.98 -6.63 13.21
CA TRP A 39 -10.16 -6.37 14.39
C TRP A 39 -9.95 -7.64 15.20
N SER A 40 -8.82 -7.75 15.90
CA SER A 40 -8.59 -8.93 16.75
C SER A 40 -9.49 -8.93 18.00
N SER A 41 -9.84 -7.74 18.50
CA SER A 41 -10.84 -7.55 19.55
C SER A 41 -11.65 -6.27 19.32
N PRO A 42 -12.82 -6.10 19.96
CA PRO A 42 -13.64 -4.91 19.77
C PRO A 42 -12.88 -3.62 20.07
N PRO A 43 -12.77 -2.68 19.11
CA PRO A 43 -12.16 -1.37 19.34
C PRO A 43 -12.96 -0.57 20.36
N GLU A 44 -12.29 -0.08 21.40
CA GLU A 44 -12.85 0.88 22.34
C GLU A 44 -12.88 2.29 21.73
N GLN A 45 -11.83 2.63 20.98
CA GLN A 45 -11.73 3.88 20.26
C GLN A 45 -11.08 3.68 18.90
N LEU A 46 -11.44 4.54 17.96
CA LEU A 46 -10.91 4.58 16.62
C LEU A 46 -10.51 6.01 16.29
N PHE A 47 -9.36 6.17 15.65
CA PHE A 47 -8.99 7.45 15.07
C PHE A 47 -8.29 7.26 13.74
N PHE A 48 -8.35 8.32 12.94
CA PHE A 48 -7.73 8.34 11.63
C PHE A 48 -6.42 9.11 11.72
N ALA A 49 -5.33 8.48 11.29
CA ALA A 49 -4.02 9.09 11.14
C ALA A 49 -3.58 8.78 9.71
N PHE A 50 -3.98 9.64 8.77
CA PHE A 50 -3.84 9.39 7.34
C PHE A 50 -2.44 8.87 6.99
N PRO A 51 -2.30 7.78 6.21
CA PRO A 51 -3.33 6.98 5.51
C PRO A 51 -3.94 5.82 6.33
N TYR A 52 -3.70 5.78 7.65
CA TYR A 52 -4.02 4.64 8.50
C TYR A 52 -5.28 4.87 9.34
N ILE A 53 -5.98 3.77 9.62
CA ILE A 53 -7.00 3.70 10.67
C ILE A 53 -6.37 2.98 11.86
N VAL A 54 -6.47 3.60 13.03
CA VAL A 54 -5.90 3.06 14.26
C VAL A 54 -7.01 2.71 15.23
N SER A 55 -6.94 1.51 15.80
CA SER A 55 -7.84 1.07 16.87
C SER A 55 -7.11 0.97 18.20
N LEU A 56 -7.71 1.56 19.23
CA LEU A 56 -7.37 1.24 20.61
C LEU A 56 -8.27 0.09 21.07
N GLN A 57 -7.64 -0.96 21.56
CA GLN A 57 -8.28 -2.12 22.14
C GLN A 57 -7.81 -2.28 23.59
N ALA A 58 -8.49 -3.12 24.36
CA ALA A 58 -8.25 -3.26 25.80
C ALA A 58 -6.79 -3.56 26.21
N LYS A 59 -5.97 -4.12 25.31
CA LYS A 59 -4.57 -4.50 25.60
C LYS A 59 -3.57 -4.08 24.53
N CYS A 60 -4.03 -3.54 23.41
CA CYS A 60 -3.17 -3.27 22.27
C CYS A 60 -3.74 -2.19 21.37
N ILE A 61 -2.90 -1.72 20.48
CA ILE A 61 -3.27 -0.89 19.34
C ILE A 61 -3.04 -1.70 18.07
N GLU A 62 -4.01 -1.64 17.16
CA GLU A 62 -3.87 -2.17 15.81
C GLU A 62 -3.94 -1.03 14.80
N VAL A 63 -2.93 -0.95 13.95
CA VAL A 63 -2.80 0.01 12.85
C VAL A 63 -3.10 -0.70 11.55
N HIS A 64 -4.16 -0.29 10.87
CA HIS A 64 -4.53 -0.82 9.56
C HIS A 64 -4.40 0.22 8.48
N HIS A 65 -3.99 -0.20 7.29
CA HIS A 65 -4.03 0.68 6.12
C HIS A 65 -5.47 0.89 5.66
N ASN A 66 -5.90 2.15 5.45
CA ASN A 66 -7.30 2.47 5.15
C ASN A 66 -7.83 1.83 3.84
N VAL A 67 -6.97 1.69 2.84
CA VAL A 67 -7.39 1.16 1.51
C VAL A 67 -7.37 -0.35 1.46
N THR A 68 -6.23 -0.97 1.75
CA THR A 68 -6.05 -2.43 1.67
C THR A 68 -6.58 -3.15 2.90
N GLN A 69 -6.89 -2.43 3.98
CA GLN A 69 -7.42 -2.95 5.24
C GLN A 69 -6.49 -3.94 5.95
N LYS A 70 -5.25 -4.07 5.45
CA LYS A 70 -4.21 -4.93 6.04
C LYS A 70 -3.76 -4.36 7.37
N LEU A 71 -3.53 -5.26 8.33
CA LEU A 71 -2.84 -4.96 9.56
C LEU A 71 -1.38 -4.63 9.21
N ILE A 72 -0.95 -3.43 9.58
CA ILE A 72 0.42 -2.94 9.39
C ILE A 72 1.24 -3.21 10.64
N GLU A 73 0.68 -2.84 11.80
CA GLU A 73 1.39 -2.95 13.07
C GLU A 73 0.41 -3.28 14.18
N ARG A 74 0.88 -4.07 15.14
CA ARG A 74 0.20 -4.31 16.40
C ARG A 74 1.17 -4.05 17.54
N MET A 75 0.77 -3.19 18.47
CA MET A 75 1.57 -2.84 19.63
C MET A 75 0.78 -3.14 20.90
N ASP A 76 1.33 -3.97 21.78
CA ASP A 76 0.72 -4.21 23.09
C ASP A 76 0.95 -3.00 23.99
N ILE A 77 -0.13 -2.47 24.56
CA ILE A 77 -0.08 -1.31 25.44
C ILE A 77 -0.87 -1.62 26.71
N PRO A 78 -0.19 -1.82 27.85
CA PRO A 78 -0.79 -2.46 29.02
C PRO A 78 -1.83 -1.61 29.78
N SER A 79 -1.91 -0.29 29.54
CA SER A 79 -2.71 0.62 30.39
C SER A 79 -3.29 1.86 29.69
N CYS A 80 -3.57 1.79 28.39
CA CYS A 80 -4.14 2.93 27.67
C CYS A 80 -5.68 2.95 27.72
N LYS A 81 -6.24 4.14 27.93
CA LYS A 81 -7.69 4.39 28.05
C LYS A 81 -8.22 5.32 26.98
N TRP A 82 -7.38 6.20 26.46
CA TRP A 82 -7.75 7.18 25.46
C TRP A 82 -6.78 7.12 24.30
N ALA A 83 -7.30 7.26 23.10
CA ALA A 83 -6.54 7.42 21.89
C ALA A 83 -7.23 8.41 20.96
N GLY A 84 -6.44 9.20 20.26
CA GLY A 84 -6.96 10.18 19.32
C GLY A 84 -5.88 10.65 18.38
N SER A 85 -6.30 11.30 17.29
CA SER A 85 -5.36 12.01 16.43
C SER A 85 -5.33 13.48 16.81
N VAL A 86 -4.13 14.04 16.88
CA VAL A 86 -3.92 15.49 16.98
C VAL A 86 -3.45 15.98 15.62
N CYS A 87 -4.24 16.87 15.01
CA CYS A 87 -3.87 17.55 13.78
C CYS A 87 -3.33 18.94 14.11
N TYR A 88 -2.18 19.28 13.55
CA TYR A 88 -1.59 20.60 13.66
C TYR A 88 -1.06 21.05 12.30
N GLN A 89 -1.02 22.37 12.10
CA GLN A 89 -0.44 22.95 10.90
C GLN A 89 0.99 23.40 11.22
N SER A 90 1.95 22.93 10.42
CA SER A 90 3.34 23.38 10.48
C SER A 90 3.76 23.72 9.06
N ASP A 91 4.28 24.93 8.86
CA ASP A 91 4.79 25.41 7.57
C ASP A 91 3.79 25.26 6.41
N SER A 92 2.51 25.56 6.69
CA SER A 92 1.39 25.44 5.74
C SER A 92 0.98 24.01 5.37
N ILE A 93 1.47 23.00 6.10
CA ILE A 93 1.13 21.59 5.92
C ILE A 93 0.41 21.07 7.15
N TRP A 94 -0.68 20.35 6.92
CA TRP A 94 -1.38 19.64 7.97
C TRP A 94 -0.66 18.33 8.28
N ARG A 95 -0.24 18.18 9.53
CA ARG A 95 0.33 16.96 10.08
C ARG A 95 -0.61 16.40 11.13
N SER A 96 -0.68 15.08 11.19
CA SER A 96 -1.43 14.35 12.21
C SER A 96 -0.53 13.32 12.87
N TYR A 97 -0.56 13.25 14.20
CA TYR A 97 0.04 12.15 14.94
C TYR A 97 -1.01 11.49 15.82
N GLY A 98 -0.82 10.20 16.10
CA GLY A 98 -1.65 9.47 17.04
C GLY A 98 -1.17 9.73 18.45
N CYS A 99 -2.07 9.99 19.36
CA CYS A 99 -1.80 10.06 20.79
C CYS A 99 -2.53 8.93 21.48
N VAL A 100 -1.88 8.33 22.47
CA VAL A 100 -2.46 7.32 23.32
C VAL A 100 -2.14 7.70 24.75
N ALA A 101 -3.14 7.73 25.61
CA ALA A 101 -3.01 8.13 27.01
C ALA A 101 -3.61 7.06 27.92
N GLY A 102 -2.87 6.71 28.96
CA GLY A 102 -3.37 6.07 30.16
C GLY A 102 -3.56 7.07 31.29
N GLU A 103 -3.65 6.58 32.52
CA GLU A 103 -3.83 7.45 33.70
C GLU A 103 -2.56 8.24 34.07
N SER A 104 -1.39 7.68 33.77
CA SER A 104 -0.08 8.23 34.17
C SER A 104 0.94 8.31 33.04
N ASN A 105 0.56 7.92 31.82
CA ASN A 105 1.42 7.93 30.65
C ASN A 105 0.73 8.54 29.44
N LEU A 106 1.53 9.21 28.61
CA LEU A 106 1.13 9.73 27.31
C LEU A 106 2.19 9.26 26.31
N MET A 107 1.74 8.65 25.23
CA MET A 107 2.58 8.20 24.13
C MET A 107 2.11 8.85 22.84
N SER A 108 3.06 9.35 22.05
CA SER A 108 2.80 9.84 20.69
C SER A 108 3.34 8.85 19.67
N MET A 109 2.54 8.59 18.64
CA MET A 109 2.89 7.77 17.48
C MET A 109 3.06 8.69 16.29
N HIS A 110 4.28 8.74 15.79
CA HIS A 110 4.64 9.54 14.63
C HIS A 110 4.68 8.66 13.39
N LEU A 111 4.22 9.22 12.27
CA LEU A 111 4.40 8.60 10.97
C LEU A 111 5.89 8.62 10.62
N CYS A 112 6.38 7.52 10.06
CA CYS A 112 7.70 7.49 9.42
C CYS A 112 7.74 8.44 8.22
N SER A 113 8.94 8.81 7.76
CA SER A 113 9.08 9.67 6.58
C SER A 113 8.49 9.01 5.33
N LEU A 114 8.07 9.81 4.34
CA LEU A 114 7.58 9.31 3.05
C LEU A 114 8.61 8.38 2.41
N THR A 115 9.89 8.75 2.51
CA THR A 115 10.99 7.90 2.02
C THR A 115 10.96 6.51 2.65
N GLN A 116 10.84 6.43 3.98
CA GLN A 116 10.76 5.15 4.70
C GLN A 116 9.47 4.38 4.36
N GLN A 117 8.34 5.07 4.23
CA GLN A 117 7.08 4.44 3.85
C GLN A 117 7.16 3.83 2.44
N PHE A 118 7.70 4.55 1.45
CA PHE A 118 7.89 4.01 0.11
C PHE A 118 8.84 2.82 0.08
N LEU A 119 9.94 2.88 0.83
CA LEU A 119 10.87 1.75 0.96
C LEU A 119 10.15 0.53 1.55
N ALA A 120 9.42 0.68 2.65
CA ALA A 120 8.67 -0.43 3.25
C ALA A 120 7.62 -1.04 2.31
N LEU A 121 6.98 -0.24 1.46
CA LEU A 121 5.92 -0.71 0.55
C LEU A 121 6.45 -1.34 -0.75
N THR A 122 7.62 -0.92 -1.22
CA THR A 122 8.14 -1.27 -2.56
C THR A 122 9.38 -2.17 -2.54
N GLU A 123 10.18 -2.11 -1.48
CA GLU A 123 11.41 -2.88 -1.33
C GLU A 123 11.16 -4.22 -0.57
N PRO A 124 12.13 -5.15 -0.56
CA PRO A 124 12.04 -6.37 0.26
C PRO A 124 11.79 -6.05 1.74
N PRO A 125 11.09 -6.93 2.49
CA PRO A 125 10.79 -8.33 2.18
C PRO A 125 9.50 -8.60 1.40
N ASP A 126 8.49 -7.72 1.49
CA ASP A 126 7.13 -8.07 1.07
C ASP A 126 6.75 -7.68 -0.37
N ARG A 127 7.55 -6.85 -1.08
CA ARG A 127 7.46 -6.47 -2.52
C ARG A 127 6.07 -6.60 -3.17
N SER A 128 5.01 -6.16 -2.52
CA SER A 128 3.65 -6.45 -3.00
C SER A 128 2.62 -5.38 -2.69
N HIS A 129 3.01 -4.32 -1.98
CA HIS A 129 2.11 -3.26 -1.55
C HIS A 129 2.13 -2.05 -2.50
N PHE A 130 2.31 -2.30 -3.80
CA PHE A 130 2.37 -1.24 -4.82
C PHE A 130 1.09 -0.40 -4.90
N GLN A 131 -0.08 -1.00 -4.65
CA GLN A 131 -1.34 -0.27 -4.63
C GLN A 131 -1.41 0.73 -3.48
N GLU A 132 -0.82 0.39 -2.32
CA GLU A 132 -0.72 1.29 -1.17
C GLU A 132 0.23 2.45 -1.50
N ALA A 133 1.40 2.15 -2.08
CA ALA A 133 2.35 3.16 -2.50
C ALA A 133 1.75 4.14 -3.55
N LEU A 134 1.00 3.64 -4.53
CA LEU A 134 0.28 4.50 -5.48
C LEU A 134 -0.81 5.35 -4.82
N TYR A 135 -1.50 4.81 -3.82
CA TYR A 135 -2.47 5.55 -3.05
C TYR A 135 -1.83 6.70 -2.27
N LEU A 136 -0.63 6.49 -1.70
CA LEU A 136 0.14 7.57 -1.05
C LEU A 136 0.45 8.69 -2.04
N CYS A 137 0.94 8.35 -3.23
CA CYS A 137 1.22 9.32 -4.29
C CYS A 137 0.00 10.17 -4.67
N GLU A 138 -1.20 9.60 -4.67
CA GLU A 138 -2.43 10.29 -5.10
C GLU A 138 -3.02 11.18 -4.00
N LYS A 139 -2.95 10.72 -2.74
CA LYS A 139 -3.74 11.31 -1.64
C LYS A 139 -2.94 12.19 -0.68
N ILE A 140 -1.62 12.04 -0.63
CA ILE A 140 -0.77 12.89 0.22
C ILE A 140 -0.65 14.28 -0.39
N ASP A 141 -0.62 15.31 0.46
CA ASP A 141 -0.37 16.68 0.04
C ASP A 141 1.02 16.77 -0.62
N LYS A 142 1.08 17.31 -1.85
CA LYS A 142 2.32 17.48 -2.60
C LYS A 142 3.37 18.30 -1.84
N ARG A 143 2.96 19.15 -0.91
CA ARG A 143 3.88 19.91 -0.05
C ARG A 143 4.71 18.99 0.85
N GLN A 144 4.16 17.85 1.30
CA GLN A 144 4.91 16.86 2.09
C GLN A 144 6.02 16.19 1.27
N PHE A 145 5.78 15.97 -0.02
CA PHE A 145 6.83 15.50 -0.92
C PHE A 145 7.94 16.54 -1.07
N PHE A 146 7.57 17.82 -1.22
CA PHE A 146 8.52 18.92 -1.37
C PHE A 146 9.43 19.08 -0.14
N GLU A 147 8.91 18.94 1.08
CA GLU A 147 9.74 19.02 2.30
C GLU A 147 10.77 17.90 2.45
N GLU A 148 10.49 16.72 1.90
CA GLU A 148 11.42 15.60 1.89
C GLU A 148 12.32 15.56 0.65
N ASP A 149 12.35 16.65 -0.15
CA ASP A 149 13.07 16.74 -1.42
C ASP A 149 12.69 15.61 -2.41
N LEU A 150 11.41 15.22 -2.41
CA LEU A 150 10.87 14.16 -3.26
C LEU A 150 10.04 14.74 -4.41
N ASP A 151 10.23 14.18 -5.61
CA ASP A 151 9.35 14.43 -6.75
C ASP A 151 8.21 13.39 -6.76
N VAL A 152 6.98 13.87 -6.58
CA VAL A 152 5.77 13.04 -6.61
C VAL A 152 5.56 12.35 -7.95
N GLU A 153 5.88 13.00 -9.06
CA GLU A 153 5.73 12.43 -10.41
C GLU A 153 6.77 11.33 -10.63
N GLU A 154 8.01 11.57 -10.19
CA GLU A 154 9.06 10.56 -10.24
C GLU A 154 8.71 9.34 -9.38
N LYS A 155 8.29 9.56 -8.12
CA LYS A 155 7.86 8.48 -7.21
C LYS A 155 6.68 7.70 -7.76
N THR A 156 5.70 8.39 -8.34
CA THR A 156 4.55 7.76 -8.99
C THR A 156 5.00 6.91 -10.17
N ARG A 157 5.82 7.46 -11.07
CA ARG A 157 6.34 6.76 -12.25
C ARG A 157 7.14 5.52 -11.84
N ARG A 158 8.03 5.67 -10.86
CA ARG A 158 8.86 4.58 -10.34
C ARG A 158 8.03 3.46 -9.71
N THR A 159 7.01 3.83 -8.91
CA THR A 159 6.10 2.87 -8.28
C THR A 159 5.29 2.10 -9.33
N LYS A 160 4.76 2.78 -10.35
CA LYS A 160 4.06 2.13 -11.48
C LYS A 160 4.96 1.19 -12.26
N GLU A 161 6.20 1.60 -12.53
CA GLU A 161 7.20 0.75 -13.18
C GLU A 161 7.44 -0.53 -12.38
N LEU A 162 7.70 -0.42 -11.08
CA LEU A 162 7.87 -1.58 -10.20
C LEU A 162 6.63 -2.47 -10.17
N TYR A 163 5.43 -1.87 -10.08
CA TYR A 163 4.20 -2.64 -10.07
C TYR A 163 3.99 -3.43 -11.37
N ALA A 164 4.32 -2.83 -12.52
CA ALA A 164 4.26 -3.50 -13.82
C ALA A 164 5.18 -4.74 -13.85
N TYR A 165 6.42 -4.63 -13.36
CA TYR A 165 7.33 -5.77 -13.25
C TYR A 165 6.80 -6.85 -12.30
N HIS A 166 6.15 -6.47 -11.20
CA HIS A 166 5.53 -7.43 -10.28
C HIS A 166 4.36 -8.19 -10.92
N LEU A 167 3.46 -7.49 -11.60
CA LEU A 167 2.35 -8.10 -12.35
C LEU A 167 2.87 -9.01 -13.47
N PHE A 168 3.94 -8.60 -14.14
CA PHE A 168 4.62 -9.39 -15.16
C PHE A 168 5.14 -10.72 -14.59
N ASN A 169 5.80 -10.68 -13.43
CA ASN A 169 6.25 -11.89 -12.73
C ASN A 169 5.09 -12.81 -12.30
N LYS A 170 3.88 -12.27 -12.11
CA LYS A 170 2.65 -13.02 -11.84
C LYS A 170 1.92 -13.51 -13.09
N ALA A 171 2.50 -13.35 -14.28
CA ALA A 171 1.89 -13.65 -15.58
C ALA A 171 0.61 -12.84 -15.88
N GLN A 172 0.38 -11.73 -15.18
CA GLN A 172 -0.73 -10.80 -15.46
C GLN A 172 -0.30 -9.77 -16.52
N PHE A 173 0.00 -10.24 -17.73
CA PHE A 173 0.63 -9.42 -18.77
C PHE A 173 -0.22 -8.24 -19.23
N GLN A 174 -1.54 -8.43 -19.38
CA GLN A 174 -2.44 -7.37 -19.84
C GLN A 174 -2.45 -6.18 -18.87
N GLU A 175 -2.57 -6.45 -17.57
CA GLU A 175 -2.51 -5.41 -16.53
C GLU A 175 -1.11 -4.77 -16.46
N ALA A 176 -0.04 -5.58 -16.55
CA ALA A 176 1.33 -5.10 -16.52
C ALA A 176 1.63 -4.08 -17.63
N VAL A 177 1.16 -4.33 -18.87
CA VAL A 177 1.38 -3.44 -20.03
C VAL A 177 0.77 -2.06 -19.79
N VAL A 178 -0.42 -1.99 -19.20
CA VAL A 178 -1.07 -0.72 -18.85
C VAL A 178 -0.18 0.09 -17.90
N TYR A 179 0.40 -0.55 -16.88
CA TYR A 179 1.29 0.14 -15.95
C TYR A 179 2.64 0.51 -16.57
N PHE A 180 3.19 -0.30 -17.49
CA PHE A 180 4.40 0.06 -18.23
C PHE A 180 4.20 1.32 -19.09
N GLU A 181 3.05 1.41 -19.76
CA GLU A 181 2.68 2.58 -20.56
C GLU A 181 2.53 3.83 -19.68
N GLN A 182 1.78 3.73 -18.57
CA GLN A 182 1.62 4.84 -17.63
C GLN A 182 2.93 5.29 -16.98
N ALA A 183 3.86 4.36 -16.75
CA ALA A 183 5.20 4.66 -16.25
C ALA A 183 6.16 5.17 -17.34
N LYS A 184 5.69 5.28 -18.59
CA LYS A 184 6.47 5.69 -19.77
C LYS A 184 7.75 4.86 -19.95
N VAL A 185 7.67 3.56 -19.65
CA VAL A 185 8.80 2.64 -19.83
C VAL A 185 9.05 2.44 -21.32
N SER A 186 10.32 2.42 -21.73
CA SER A 186 10.66 2.24 -23.14
C SER A 186 10.16 0.90 -23.66
N VAL A 187 9.53 0.91 -24.82
CA VAL A 187 8.99 -0.31 -25.47
C VAL A 187 10.08 -1.36 -25.66
N ARG A 188 11.32 -0.94 -25.95
CA ARG A 188 12.48 -1.83 -26.04
C ARG A 188 12.74 -2.61 -24.76
N ARG A 189 12.57 -1.98 -23.59
CA ARG A 189 12.77 -2.60 -22.28
C ARG A 189 11.62 -3.54 -21.91
N VAL A 190 10.41 -3.28 -22.40
CA VAL A 190 9.28 -4.21 -22.23
C VAL A 190 9.43 -5.43 -23.13
N ILE A 191 9.83 -5.24 -24.40
CA ILE A 191 10.07 -6.34 -25.36
C ILE A 191 11.22 -7.23 -24.90
N SER A 192 12.27 -6.68 -24.28
CA SER A 192 13.39 -7.49 -23.78
C SER A 192 13.00 -8.46 -22.65
N LEU A 193 11.82 -8.32 -22.04
CA LEU A 193 11.27 -9.29 -21.09
C LEU A 193 10.78 -10.59 -21.76
N PHE A 194 10.66 -10.62 -23.09
CA PHE A 194 10.24 -11.78 -23.86
C PHE A 194 11.37 -12.27 -24.78
N PRO A 195 12.42 -12.93 -24.25
CA PRO A 195 13.57 -13.34 -25.06
C PRO A 195 13.20 -14.32 -26.20
N ALA A 196 12.12 -15.09 -26.05
CA ALA A 196 11.68 -16.07 -27.05
C ALA A 196 11.11 -15.46 -28.34
N ILE A 197 10.61 -14.21 -28.30
CA ILE A 197 10.05 -13.52 -29.49
C ILE A 197 11.06 -12.58 -30.15
N VAL A 198 12.19 -12.31 -29.49
CA VAL A 198 13.22 -11.41 -30.01
C VAL A 198 14.16 -12.20 -30.93
N PRO A 199 14.33 -11.81 -32.20
CA PRO A 199 15.24 -12.50 -33.11
C PRO A 199 16.67 -12.55 -32.55
N PRO A 200 17.39 -13.68 -32.74
CA PRO A 200 18.75 -13.84 -32.24
C PRO A 200 19.66 -12.75 -32.84
N GLY A 201 20.34 -11.97 -31.98
CA GLY A 201 21.16 -10.85 -32.41
C GLY A 201 20.60 -9.46 -32.06
N GLN A 202 19.29 -9.35 -31.83
CA GLN A 202 18.63 -8.08 -31.52
C GLN A 202 18.49 -7.86 -30.00
N CYS A 203 18.39 -6.60 -29.57
CA CYS A 203 18.18 -6.21 -28.17
C CYS A 203 19.24 -6.68 -27.15
N LYS A 204 20.46 -7.03 -27.59
CA LYS A 204 21.56 -7.51 -26.73
C LYS A 204 22.02 -6.51 -25.67
N ASN A 205 21.98 -5.21 -25.97
CA ASN A 205 22.38 -4.14 -25.04
C ASN A 205 21.26 -3.70 -24.09
N THR A 206 20.10 -4.35 -24.14
CA THR A 206 18.87 -4.00 -23.40
C THR A 206 18.43 -5.05 -22.38
N LEU A 207 19.28 -6.05 -22.11
CA LEU A 207 19.17 -6.90 -20.92
C LEU A 207 19.51 -6.04 -19.68
N GLN A 208 18.63 -5.10 -19.36
CA GLN A 208 18.69 -4.36 -18.12
C GLN A 208 18.15 -5.25 -17.01
N HIS A 209 18.85 -5.24 -15.87
CA HIS A 209 18.53 -6.04 -14.71
C HIS A 209 17.05 -5.87 -14.33
N HIS A 210 16.31 -6.97 -14.25
CA HIS A 210 14.92 -6.96 -13.80
C HIS A 210 14.90 -6.41 -12.37
N PRO A 211 14.31 -5.22 -12.10
CA PRO A 211 14.49 -4.53 -10.82
C PRO A 211 13.93 -5.33 -9.64
N ILE A 212 12.98 -6.25 -9.91
CA ILE A 212 12.30 -7.08 -8.91
C ILE A 212 12.87 -8.52 -8.89
N GLY A 213 13.90 -8.83 -9.69
CA GLY A 213 14.35 -10.20 -9.96
C GLY A 213 13.35 -10.92 -10.86
N SER A 214 13.83 -11.63 -11.88
CA SER A 214 12.96 -12.32 -12.84
C SER A 214 12.87 -13.81 -12.47
N LEU A 215 11.66 -14.33 -12.29
CA LEU A 215 11.43 -15.77 -12.18
C LEU A 215 11.79 -16.51 -13.48
N PHE A 216 11.83 -15.78 -14.60
CA PHE A 216 12.19 -16.30 -15.92
C PHE A 216 13.69 -16.28 -16.19
N ALA A 217 14.50 -15.63 -15.35
CA ALA A 217 15.95 -15.54 -15.56
C ALA A 217 16.72 -16.82 -15.21
N ASN A 218 16.13 -17.74 -14.43
CA ASN A 218 16.80 -18.95 -13.93
C ASN A 218 16.21 -20.27 -14.43
N LYS A 219 15.22 -20.23 -15.34
CA LYS A 219 14.76 -21.46 -15.99
C LYS A 219 15.57 -21.67 -17.24
N ASN A 220 16.50 -22.62 -17.17
CA ASN A 220 17.27 -23.15 -18.29
C ASN A 220 16.43 -23.13 -19.58
N GLU A 221 17.01 -22.65 -20.68
CA GLU A 221 16.41 -22.55 -22.02
C GLU A 221 15.71 -23.84 -22.52
N SER A 222 15.93 -24.97 -21.85
CA SER A 222 15.27 -26.26 -22.09
C SER A 222 13.82 -26.36 -21.58
N GLU A 223 13.39 -25.61 -20.56
CA GLU A 223 11.99 -25.65 -20.08
C GLU A 223 11.04 -24.79 -20.92
N ILE A 224 11.52 -23.67 -21.48
CA ILE A 224 10.70 -22.71 -22.23
C ILE A 224 10.17 -23.34 -23.54
N LYS A 225 10.89 -24.33 -24.11
CA LYS A 225 10.44 -25.06 -25.31
C LYS A 225 9.18 -25.91 -25.11
N LYS A 226 8.71 -26.14 -23.87
CA LYS A 226 7.55 -27.01 -23.62
C LYS A 226 6.20 -26.30 -23.55
N VAL A 227 6.15 -24.96 -23.52
CA VAL A 227 4.90 -24.23 -23.24
C VAL A 227 4.27 -23.58 -24.49
N CYS A 228 4.85 -23.77 -25.68
CA CYS A 228 4.31 -23.19 -26.90
C CYS A 228 3.49 -24.18 -27.73
N PHE A 229 2.19 -23.87 -27.83
CA PHE A 229 1.17 -24.31 -28.78
C PHE A 229 0.61 -25.73 -28.61
N SER A 230 -0.55 -25.83 -27.95
CA SER A 230 -1.59 -26.76 -28.40
C SER A 230 -2.32 -26.08 -29.57
N PRO A 231 -2.30 -26.66 -30.79
CA PRO A 231 -3.10 -26.18 -31.90
C PRO A 231 -4.39 -26.98 -31.95
N TYR A 232 -5.51 -26.35 -31.61
CA TYR A 232 -6.85 -26.76 -32.04
C TYR A 232 -7.60 -25.43 -32.26
N ILE A 233 -7.84 -25.03 -33.52
CA ILE A 233 -9.04 -25.35 -34.33
C ILE A 233 -10.30 -25.34 -33.46
#